data_AF-A0A943MVD9-F1
#
_entry.id   AF-A0A943MVD9-F1
#
_cell.length_a   1.000
_cell.length_b   1.000
_cell.length_c   1.000
_cell.angle_alpha   90.00
_cell.angle_beta   90.00
_cell.angle_gamma   90.00
#
_symmetry.space_group_name_H-M   'P 1'
#
loop_
_entity.id
_entity.type
_entity.pdbx_description
1 polymer ?
#
loop_
_entity_poly.entity_id
_entity_poly.type
_entity_poly.pdbx_seq_one_letter_code
_entity_poly.pdbx_strand_id
1 'polypeptide(L)'
;MNVEELIDELYEMVEKAWNLPLSRGRAVLDGEEVKQILDEIRENLPQELLKAKAIVADRNQIISTAKMEAETKIRVAEERARAMVNQDEIVKQAQQKANDLLTQTQIKTREMRKAANEYVDDLMRRTDEALAANLAELRKTRQNIKATQRSGQN
;
A
#
# COMPACT_ATOMS: atom_id res chain seq x y z
N MET A 1 -47.24 13.30 26.16
CA MET A 1 -46.90 14.56 25.48
C MET A 1 -45.49 14.95 25.79
N ASN A 2 -44.84 15.70 24.90
CA ASN A 2 -43.61 16.42 25.25
C ASN A 2 -43.97 17.68 26.07
N VAL A 3 -42.98 18.30 26.70
CA VAL A 3 -43.23 19.49 27.54
C VAL A 3 -43.79 20.65 26.73
N GLU A 4 -43.46 20.73 25.45
CA GLU A 4 -43.94 21.75 24.52
C GLU A 4 -45.45 21.63 24.27
N GLU A 5 -45.95 20.42 24.00
CA GLU A 5 -47.38 20.10 23.85
C GLU A 5 -48.17 20.39 25.14
N LEU A 6 -47.60 20.10 26.31
CA LEU A 6 -48.21 20.43 27.61
C LEU A 6 -48.30 21.95 27.83
N ILE A 7 -47.29 22.70 27.41
CA ILE A 7 -47.30 24.17 27.47
C ILE A 7 -48.35 24.73 26.51
N ASP A 8 -48.44 24.20 25.29
CA ASP A 8 -49.43 24.61 24.30
C ASP A 8 -50.86 24.32 24.77
N GLU A 9 -51.10 23.18 25.41
CA GLU A 9 -52.39 22.84 26.02
C GLU A 9 -52.74 23.81 27.16
N LEU A 10 -51.77 24.18 27.99
CA LEU A 10 -51.97 25.20 29.03
C LEU A 10 -52.33 26.57 28.43
N TYR A 11 -51.69 26.95 27.33
CA TYR A 11 -52.01 28.18 26.59
C TYR A 11 -53.44 28.13 26.02
N GLU A 12 -53.83 27.04 25.36
CA GLU A 12 -55.19 26.88 24.84
C GLU A 12 -56.24 26.96 25.95
N MET A 13 -55.96 26.36 27.11
CA MET A 13 -56.87 26.37 28.26
C MET A 13 -57.09 27.79 28.77
N VAL A 14 -56.02 28.60 28.85
CA VAL A 14 -56.08 30.02 29.22
C VAL A 14 -56.83 30.84 28.16
N GLU A 15 -56.64 30.57 26.87
CA GLU A 15 -57.35 31.27 25.79
C GLU A 15 -58.86 30.97 25.77
N LYS A 16 -59.24 29.71 26.04
CA LYS A 16 -60.63 29.24 26.06
C LYS A 16 -61.35 29.51 27.39
N ALA A 17 -60.63 30.05 28.38
CA ALA A 17 -61.13 30.30 29.72
C ALA A 17 -62.33 31.26 29.75
N TRP A 18 -63.27 31.01 30.65
CA TRP A 18 -64.47 31.84 30.76
C TRP A 18 -64.13 33.22 31.32
N ASN A 19 -64.32 34.29 30.54
CA ASN A 19 -64.09 35.66 30.97
C ASN A 19 -65.31 36.24 31.70
N LEU A 20 -65.12 36.70 32.94
CA LEU A 20 -66.18 37.32 33.73
C LEU A 20 -66.40 38.79 33.32
N PRO A 21 -67.62 39.22 32.93
CA PRO A 21 -67.88 40.62 32.63
C PRO A 21 -67.68 41.50 33.87
N LEU A 22 -67.11 42.70 33.68
CA LEU A 22 -66.72 43.66 34.74
C LEU A 22 -65.56 43.21 35.66
N SER A 23 -64.94 42.05 35.42
CA SER A 23 -63.85 41.51 36.26
C SER A 23 -62.46 42.10 36.01
N ARG A 24 -62.33 43.07 35.10
CA ARG A 24 -61.05 43.64 34.62
C ARG A 24 -60.09 42.58 34.05
N GLY A 25 -60.62 41.68 33.21
CA GLY A 25 -59.80 40.70 32.48
C GLY A 25 -59.43 39.44 33.27
N ARG A 26 -60.21 39.10 34.31
CA ARG A 26 -60.05 37.82 35.01
C ARG A 26 -60.85 36.73 34.30
N ALA A 27 -60.18 35.61 34.06
CA ALA A 27 -60.78 34.41 33.52
C ALA A 27 -60.95 33.34 34.62
N VAL A 28 -61.95 32.48 34.46
CA VAL A 28 -62.19 31.33 35.33
C VAL A 28 -61.70 30.08 34.61
N LEU A 29 -60.89 29.30 35.33
CA LEU A 29 -60.25 28.06 34.87
C LEU A 29 -60.50 26.96 35.90
N ASP A 30 -60.47 25.71 35.45
CA ASP A 30 -60.40 24.56 36.35
C ASP A 30 -58.97 24.47 36.92
N GLY A 31 -58.84 24.74 38.22
CA GLY A 31 -57.54 24.72 38.88
C GLY A 31 -56.93 23.33 39.01
N GLU A 32 -57.74 22.27 38.93
CA GLU A 32 -57.27 20.89 39.03
C GLU A 32 -56.65 20.44 37.69
N GLU A 33 -57.29 20.78 36.57
CA GLU A 33 -56.78 20.51 35.22
C GLU A 33 -55.47 21.26 34.94
N VAL A 34 -55.40 22.55 35.33
CA VAL A 34 -54.17 23.35 35.29
C VAL A 34 -53.06 22.73 36.13
N LYS A 35 -53.37 22.21 37.33
CA LYS A 35 -52.38 21.57 38.19
C LYS A 35 -51.84 20.29 37.58
N GLN A 36 -52.70 19.46 36.98
CA GLN A 36 -52.27 18.20 36.35
C GLN A 36 -51.25 18.47 35.24
N ILE A 37 -51.53 19.42 34.35
CA ILE A 37 -50.59 19.81 33.28
C ILE A 37 -49.27 20.33 33.87
N LEU A 38 -49.33 21.18 34.91
CA LEU A 38 -48.13 21.70 35.57
C LEU A 38 -47.31 20.60 36.27
N ASP A 39 -47.95 19.61 36.86
CA ASP A 39 -47.28 18.47 37.49
C ASP A 39 -46.62 17.58 36.43
N GLU A 40 -47.27 17.33 35.30
CA GLU A 40 -46.68 16.61 34.17
C GLU A 40 -45.48 17.35 33.55
N ILE A 41 -45.56 18.68 33.41
CA ILE A 41 -44.41 19.50 32.97
C ILE A 41 -43.27 19.36 33.97
N ARG A 42 -43.58 19.44 35.28
CA ARG A 42 -42.57 19.37 36.34
C ARG A 42 -41.89 18.01 36.40
N GLU A 43 -42.61 16.93 36.08
CA GLU A 43 -42.06 15.58 36.04
C GLU A 43 -41.18 15.33 34.81
N ASN A 44 -41.60 15.83 33.64
CA ASN A 44 -40.95 15.54 32.35
C ASN A 44 -39.81 16.49 31.98
N LEU A 45 -39.92 17.79 32.30
CA LEU A 45 -38.94 18.82 31.91
C LEU A 45 -37.51 18.55 32.41
N PRO A 46 -37.27 18.08 33.66
CA PRO A 46 -35.91 17.77 34.10
C PRO A 46 -35.21 16.71 33.26
N GLN A 47 -35.95 15.69 32.81
CA GLN A 47 -35.41 14.59 32.02
C GLN A 47 -35.06 15.02 30.60
N GLU A 48 -35.92 15.81 29.95
CA GLU A 48 -35.62 16.39 28.64
C GLU A 48 -34.39 17.31 28.68
N LEU A 49 -34.28 18.13 29.73
CA LEU A 49 -33.16 19.04 29.90
C LEU A 49 -31.84 18.31 30.16
N LEU A 50 -31.88 17.18 30.89
CA LEU A 50 -30.74 16.27 31.06
C LEU A 50 -30.32 15.63 29.73
N LYS A 51 -31.27 15.12 28.94
CA LYS A 51 -30.99 14.56 27.61
C LYS A 51 -30.36 15.60 26.66
N ALA A 52 -30.90 16.82 26.63
CA ALA A 52 -30.34 17.90 25.83
C ALA A 52 -28.89 18.24 26.23
N LYS A 53 -28.61 18.31 27.52
CA LYS A 53 -27.24 18.52 28.03
C LYS A 53 -26.30 17.37 27.66
N ALA A 54 -26.77 16.13 27.72
CA ALA A 54 -25.99 14.96 27.31
C ALA A 54 -25.64 15.01 25.82
N ILE A 55 -26.61 15.31 24.94
CA ILE A 55 -26.37 15.45 23.49
C ILE A 55 -25.31 16.53 23.20
N VAL A 56 -25.38 17.68 23.89
CA VAL A 56 -24.39 18.75 23.74
C VAL A 56 -22.99 18.32 24.21
N ALA A 57 -22.91 17.57 25.31
CA ALA A 57 -21.65 17.03 25.81
C ALA A 57 -21.04 16.00 24.84
N ASP A 58 -21.86 15.07 24.34
CA ASP A 58 -21.45 14.01 23.42
C ASP A 58 -20.92 14.58 22.10
N ARG A 59 -21.48 15.71 21.62
CA ARG A 59 -21.01 16.37 20.39
C ARG A 59 -19.51 16.65 20.40
N ASN A 60 -18.98 17.17 21.51
CA ASN A 60 -17.56 17.51 21.60
C ASN A 60 -16.70 16.24 21.59
N GLN A 61 -17.16 15.19 22.26
CA GLN A 61 -16.48 13.90 22.28
C GLN A 61 -16.48 13.24 20.90
N ILE A 62 -17.62 13.23 20.19
CA ILE A 62 -17.74 12.70 18.82
C ILE A 62 -16.76 13.41 17.89
N ILE A 63 -16.72 14.74 17.93
CA ILE A 63 -15.81 15.52 17.08
C ILE A 63 -14.34 15.21 17.40
N SER A 64 -13.99 15.11 18.68
CA SER A 64 -12.63 14.77 19.10
C SER A 64 -12.21 13.39 18.62
N THR A 65 -13.06 12.39 18.80
CA THR A 65 -12.80 11.01 18.34
C THR A 65 -12.67 10.96 16.82
N ALA A 66 -13.57 11.62 16.08
CA ALA A 66 -13.51 11.65 14.62
C ALA A 66 -12.22 12.30 14.10
N LYS A 67 -11.73 13.37 14.75
CA LYS A 67 -10.44 13.99 14.42
C LYS A 67 -9.27 13.03 14.65
N MET A 68 -9.24 12.37 15.80
CA MET A 68 -8.18 11.41 16.14
C MET A 68 -8.16 10.20 15.19
N GLU A 69 -9.34 9.69 14.82
CA GLU A 69 -9.46 8.63 13.82
C GLU A 69 -9.01 9.09 12.44
N ALA A 70 -9.35 10.31 12.03
CA ALA A 70 -8.93 10.88 10.75
C ALA A 70 -7.40 11.03 10.69
N GLU A 71 -6.79 11.60 11.74
CA GLU A 71 -5.32 11.72 11.85
C GLU A 71 -4.64 10.35 11.80
N THR A 72 -5.21 9.36 12.50
CA THR A 72 -4.70 7.99 12.48
C THR A 72 -4.78 7.38 11.09
N LYS A 73 -5.91 7.55 10.38
CA LYS A 73 -6.07 7.06 9.01
C LYS A 73 -5.10 7.71 8.04
N ILE A 74 -4.89 9.02 8.15
CA ILE A 74 -3.92 9.75 7.32
C ILE A 74 -2.52 9.20 7.55
N ARG A 75 -2.09 9.07 8.82
CA ARG A 75 -0.77 8.53 9.16
C ARG A 75 -0.55 7.13 8.60
N VAL A 76 -1.52 6.23 8.76
CA VAL A 76 -1.44 4.86 8.23
C VAL A 76 -1.37 4.86 6.70
N ALA A 77 -2.13 5.72 6.03
CA ALA A 77 -2.09 5.84 4.57
C ALA A 77 -0.73 6.34 4.08
N GLU A 78 -0.15 7.35 4.76
CA GLU A 78 1.18 7.88 4.43
C GLU A 78 2.29 6.85 4.65
N GLU A 79 2.26 6.10 5.74
CA GLU A 79 3.23 5.02 5.98
C GLU A 79 3.14 3.93 4.91
N ARG A 80 1.92 3.53 4.52
CA ARG A 80 1.70 2.54 3.47
C ARG A 80 2.18 3.05 2.11
N ALA A 81 1.95 4.32 1.79
CA ALA A 81 2.43 4.94 0.56
C ALA A 81 3.97 4.95 0.52
N ARG A 82 4.63 5.34 1.62
CA ARG A 82 6.10 5.29 1.73
C ARG A 82 6.64 3.87 1.55
N ALA A 83 6.01 2.88 2.17
CA ALA A 83 6.42 1.48 2.04
C ALA A 83 6.31 0.99 0.59
N MET A 84 5.23 1.36 -0.11
CA MET A 84 5.01 1.00 -1.52
C MET A 84 6.07 1.63 -2.44
N VAL A 85 6.35 2.92 -2.28
CA VAL A 85 7.39 3.61 -3.07
C VAL A 85 8.77 2.99 -2.83
N ASN A 86 9.11 2.69 -1.57
CA ASN A 86 10.37 2.02 -1.24
C ASN A 86 10.45 0.62 -1.88
N GLN A 87 9.36 -0.14 -1.86
CA GLN A 87 9.31 -1.45 -2.49
C GLN A 87 9.48 -1.35 -4.01
N ASP A 88 8.81 -0.40 -4.67
CA ASP A 88 8.94 -0.15 -6.10
C ASP A 88 10.38 0.25 -6.47
N GLU A 89 11.03 1.08 -5.66
CA GLU A 89 12.42 1.47 -5.88
C GLU A 89 13.36 0.26 -5.74
N ILE A 90 13.17 -0.58 -4.73
CA ILE A 90 13.95 -1.82 -4.55
C ILE A 90 13.77 -2.75 -5.75
N VAL A 91 12.53 -2.93 -6.23
CA VAL A 91 12.24 -3.77 -7.41
C VAL A 91 12.90 -3.19 -8.66
N LYS A 92 12.83 -1.88 -8.87
CA LYS A 92 13.49 -1.20 -10.00
C LYS A 92 15.01 -1.37 -9.96
N GLN A 93 15.63 -1.20 -8.80
CA GLN A 93 17.07 -1.41 -8.63
C GLN A 93 17.46 -2.87 -8.85
N ALA A 94 16.66 -3.82 -8.36
CA ALA A 94 16.89 -5.25 -8.57
C ALA A 94 16.80 -5.62 -10.06
N GLN A 95 15.81 -5.08 -10.78
CA GLN A 95 15.66 -5.30 -12.21
C GLN A 95 16.84 -4.73 -13.00
N GLN A 96 17.32 -3.53 -12.64
CA GLN A 96 18.50 -2.94 -13.27
C GLN A 96 19.75 -3.80 -13.06
N LYS A 97 20.02 -4.23 -11.82
CA LYS A 97 21.14 -5.14 -11.52
C LYS A 97 21.03 -6.46 -12.26
N ALA A 98 19.83 -7.03 -12.37
CA ALA A 98 19.60 -8.26 -13.12
C ALA A 98 19.93 -8.08 -14.61
N ASN A 99 19.49 -6.97 -15.22
CA ASN A 99 19.78 -6.66 -16.63
C ASN A 99 21.28 -6.44 -16.87
N ASP A 100 21.96 -5.73 -15.96
CA ASP A 100 23.40 -5.51 -16.03
C ASP A 100 24.16 -6.85 -15.92
N LEU A 101 23.77 -7.72 -14.98
CA LEU A 101 24.35 -9.04 -14.80
C LEU A 101 24.15 -9.93 -16.04
N LEU A 102 22.94 -9.92 -16.62
CA LEU A 102 22.65 -10.65 -17.85
C LEU A 102 23.54 -10.17 -19.00
N THR A 103 23.66 -8.85 -19.17
CA THR A 103 24.49 -8.25 -20.21
C THR A 103 25.97 -8.63 -20.03
N GLN A 104 26.50 -8.49 -18.81
CA GLN A 104 27.87 -8.89 -18.49
C GLN A 104 28.11 -10.39 -18.72
N THR A 105 27.16 -11.24 -18.34
CA THR A 105 27.24 -12.69 -18.53
C THR A 105 27.25 -13.04 -20.01
N GLN A 106 26.41 -12.39 -20.83
CA GLN A 106 26.40 -12.59 -22.28
C GLN A 106 27.72 -12.18 -22.92
N ILE A 107 28.30 -11.04 -22.52
CA ILE A 107 29.61 -10.57 -22.99
C ILE A 107 30.68 -11.60 -22.62
N LYS A 108 30.80 -11.95 -21.34
CA LYS A 108 31.78 -12.94 -20.86
C LYS A 108 31.64 -14.30 -21.56
N THR A 109 30.41 -14.75 -21.80
CA THR A 109 30.17 -16.02 -22.51
C THR A 109 30.65 -15.96 -23.95
N ARG A 110 30.43 -14.83 -24.65
CA ARG A 110 30.92 -14.63 -26.02
C ARG A 110 32.45 -14.59 -26.05
N GLU A 111 33.06 -13.85 -25.14
CA GLU A 111 34.53 -13.78 -25.02
C GLU A 111 35.15 -15.14 -24.71
N MET A 112 34.56 -15.89 -23.76
CA MET A 112 35.03 -17.23 -23.42
C MET A 112 34.94 -18.19 -24.61
N ARG A 113 33.83 -18.16 -25.38
CA ARG A 113 33.71 -18.97 -26.60
C ARG A 113 34.75 -18.59 -27.64
N LYS A 114 35.00 -17.29 -27.83
CA LYS A 114 36.02 -16.80 -28.76
C LYS A 114 37.41 -17.29 -28.34
N ALA A 115 37.78 -17.11 -27.08
CA ALA A 115 39.06 -17.55 -26.54
C ALA A 115 39.24 -19.08 -26.63
N ALA A 116 38.18 -19.85 -26.37
CA ALA A 116 38.21 -21.31 -26.52
C ALA A 116 38.44 -21.72 -28.00
N ASN A 117 37.76 -21.08 -28.94
CA ASN A 117 37.95 -21.34 -30.37
C ASN A 117 39.37 -20.99 -30.82
N GLU A 118 39.89 -19.83 -30.42
CA GLU A 118 41.26 -19.40 -30.72
C GLU A 118 42.30 -20.38 -30.14
N TYR A 119 42.07 -20.88 -28.93
CA TYR A 119 42.94 -21.87 -28.30
C TYR A 119 42.93 -23.22 -29.05
N VAL A 120 41.75 -23.69 -29.46
CA VAL A 120 41.62 -24.92 -30.25
C VAL A 120 42.33 -24.77 -31.60
N ASP A 121 42.15 -23.65 -32.29
CA ASP A 121 42.80 -23.38 -33.58
C ASP A 121 44.33 -23.36 -33.46
N ASP A 122 44.87 -22.68 -32.45
CA ASP A 122 46.33 -22.65 -32.21
C ASP A 122 46.87 -24.04 -31.85
N LEU A 123 46.14 -24.83 -31.06
CA LEU A 123 46.53 -26.21 -30.75
C LEU A 123 46.53 -27.09 -32.00
N MET A 124 45.50 -26.97 -32.85
CA MET A 124 45.44 -27.69 -34.13
C MET A 124 46.59 -27.30 -35.05
N ARG A 125 46.87 -26.00 -35.19
CA ARG A 125 47.98 -25.49 -35.99
C ARG A 125 49.33 -26.04 -35.51
N ARG A 126 49.62 -25.97 -34.21
CA ARG A 126 50.88 -26.50 -33.63
C ARG A 126 51.00 -28.02 -33.85
N THR A 127 49.88 -28.74 -33.76
CA THR A 127 49.86 -30.18 -33.98
C THR A 127 50.15 -30.52 -35.45
N ASP A 128 49.55 -29.79 -36.39
CA ASP A 128 49.80 -29.94 -37.83
C ASP A 128 51.26 -29.65 -38.19
N GLU A 129 51.82 -28.54 -37.66
CA GLU A 129 53.23 -28.18 -37.83
C GLU A 129 54.17 -29.29 -37.32
N ALA A 130 53.88 -29.85 -36.13
CA ALA A 130 54.67 -30.95 -35.56
C ALA A 130 54.56 -32.24 -36.39
N LEU A 131 53.37 -32.60 -36.86
CA LEU A 131 53.16 -33.76 -37.72
C LEU A 131 53.88 -33.61 -39.08
N ALA A 132 53.83 -32.42 -39.68
CA ALA A 132 54.53 -32.12 -40.91
C ALA A 132 56.05 -32.25 -40.75
N ALA A 133 56.61 -31.74 -39.64
CA ALA A 133 58.03 -31.87 -39.31
C ALA A 133 58.43 -33.35 -39.14
N ASN A 134 57.67 -34.12 -38.35
CA ASN A 134 57.91 -35.55 -38.13
C ASN A 134 57.84 -36.35 -39.44
N LEU A 135 56.87 -36.04 -40.32
CA LEU A 135 56.75 -36.68 -41.63
C LEU A 135 57.94 -36.35 -42.54
N ALA A 136 58.41 -35.10 -42.52
CA ALA A 136 59.59 -34.68 -43.27
C ALA A 136 60.85 -35.43 -42.80
N GLU A 137 61.03 -35.59 -41.49
CA GLU A 137 62.11 -36.36 -40.91
C GLU A 137 62.05 -37.84 -41.30
N LEU A 138 60.87 -38.48 -41.20
CA LEU A 138 60.67 -39.87 -41.64
C LEU A 138 61.01 -40.05 -43.13
N ARG A 139 60.58 -39.11 -43.98
CA ARG A 139 60.91 -39.14 -45.42
C ARG A 139 62.41 -39.04 -45.65
N LYS A 140 63.10 -38.16 -44.93
CA LYS A 140 64.57 -38.00 -44.99
C LYS A 140 65.27 -39.27 -44.53
N THR A 141 64.87 -39.85 -43.40
CA THR A 141 65.42 -41.11 -42.88
C THR A 141 65.24 -42.26 -43.89
N ARG A 142 64.06 -42.37 -44.51
CA ARG A 142 63.81 -43.38 -45.55
C ARG A 142 64.68 -43.18 -46.80
N GLN A 143 64.90 -41.93 -47.22
CA GLN A 143 65.80 -41.63 -48.33
C GLN A 143 67.25 -42.01 -48.02
N ASN A 144 67.73 -41.69 -46.81
CA ASN A 144 69.06 -42.06 -46.36
C ASN A 144 69.27 -43.59 -46.35
N ILE A 145 68.32 -44.36 -45.81
CA ILE A 145 68.38 -45.84 -45.82
C ILE A 145 68.44 -46.39 -47.27
N LYS A 146 67.61 -45.87 -48.18
CA LYS A 146 67.63 -46.28 -49.59
C LYS A 146 68.97 -45.94 -50.27
N ALA A 147 69.57 -44.80 -49.95
CA ALA A 147 70.87 -44.41 -50.48
C ALA A 147 71.97 -45.37 -49.99
N THR A 148 71.98 -45.69 -48.68
CA THR A 148 72.94 -46.64 -48.08
C THR A 148 72.81 -48.04 -48.66
N GLN A 149 71.59 -48.53 -48.92
CA GLN A 149 71.36 -49.82 -49.57
C GLN A 149 71.90 -49.89 -51.00
N ARG A 150 71.79 -48.79 -51.77
CA ARG A 150 72.33 -48.71 -53.14
C ARG A 150 73.86 -48.67 -53.17
N SER A 151 74.50 -48.01 -52.20
CA SER A 151 75.97 -47.96 -52.10
C SER A 151 76.61 -49.29 -51.65
N GLY A 152 75.85 -50.20 -51.02
CA GLY A 152 76.34 -51.51 -50.59
C GLY A 152 76.18 -52.64 -51.62
N GLN A 153 75.62 -52.36 -52.80
CA GLN A 153 75.42 -53.34 -53.89
C GLN A 153 76.39 -53.16 -55.07
N ASN A 154 77.33 -52.22 -54.99
CA ASN A 154 78.40 -52.00 -55.97
C ASN A 154 79.76 -52.40 -55.41
#